data_AF-A0AAW0KNP0-F1
#
_entry.id   AF-A0AAW0KNP0-F1
#
_cell.length_a   1.000
_cell.length_b   1.000
_cell.length_c   1.000
_cell.angle_alpha   90.00
_cell.angle_beta   90.00
_cell.angle_gamma   90.00
#
_symmetry.space_group_name_H-M   'P 1'
#
loop_
_entity.id
_entity.type
_entity.pdbx_description
1 polymer ?
#
loop_
_entity_poly.entity_id
_entity_poly.type
_entity_poly.pdbx_seq_one_letter_code
_entity_poly.pdbx_strand_id
1 'polypeptide(L)'
;MWQQRSRALFLKCGDRNTAYFHTKASQRFRRNRIIGLRNSLNVWCTQETQIKNIALEFYQSLFTSSSPTNFDEVLHKVQPSVTADMNTLLLRQFNREEIEIAMKQMAPITAPGPDGMPPLFFQTFWSTVGDDVCSAVLDCLQNCKIPTDINRTYIALIPKVKSPENISEFRPISLCSVIYKVLSKVLANRLKVILPSVISENQSAFQAGRVITDNILMAFETLHYMKHSQSGRSGFMALKLDMSKAYDRVEWKYLELVMKRMGFADKWVDLMLECISSVSYSILINGEPSAPFFQPGALGKGTLFPLTYSFLYRGPS
;
A
#
# COMPACT_ATOMS: atom_id res chain seq x y z
N MET A 1 14.31 7.15 19.72
CA MET A 1 12.83 7.28 19.67
C MET A 1 12.33 8.68 19.25
N TRP A 2 12.79 9.78 19.85
CA TRP A 2 12.36 11.16 19.48
C TRP A 2 12.86 11.64 18.11
N GLN A 3 14.08 11.24 17.74
CA GLN A 3 14.64 11.46 16.40
C GLN A 3 13.73 10.90 15.30
N GLN A 4 13.24 9.66 15.45
CA GLN A 4 12.29 9.05 14.51
C GLN A 4 10.96 9.82 14.45
N ARG A 5 10.47 10.29 15.60
CA ARG A 5 9.26 11.14 15.66
C ARG A 5 9.44 12.50 14.99
N SER A 6 10.66 13.05 14.97
CA SER A 6 10.95 14.36 14.37
C SER A 6 10.98 14.33 12.83
N ARG A 7 11.41 13.22 12.22
CA ARG A 7 11.76 13.08 10.78
C ARG A 7 12.68 14.19 10.22
N ALA A 8 13.60 14.75 11.02
CA ALA A 8 14.62 15.67 10.53
C ALA A 8 15.83 14.91 9.96
N LEU A 9 16.34 15.33 8.79
CA LEU A 9 17.53 14.76 8.14
C LEU A 9 18.83 15.27 8.78
N PHE A 10 19.85 14.40 8.77
CA PHE A 10 21.09 14.36 9.54
C PHE A 10 22.00 15.61 9.53
N LEU A 11 21.79 16.55 8.60
CA LEU A 11 22.77 17.59 8.21
C LEU A 11 23.18 18.63 9.27
N LYS A 12 22.78 18.50 10.55
CA LYS A 12 23.23 19.44 11.59
C LYS A 12 23.52 18.92 13.00
N CYS A 13 23.01 17.76 13.45
CA CYS A 13 23.00 17.46 14.90
C CYS A 13 23.39 16.02 15.35
N GLY A 14 23.79 15.11 14.45
CA GLY A 14 24.22 13.76 14.83
C GLY A 14 23.16 12.94 15.61
N ASP A 15 23.62 11.95 16.38
CA ASP A 15 22.81 10.88 16.98
C ASP A 15 22.28 11.15 18.41
N ARG A 16 22.32 12.41 18.86
CA ARG A 16 21.95 12.79 20.24
C ARG A 16 20.46 13.08 20.37
N ASN A 17 19.83 12.65 21.47
CA ASN A 17 18.45 13.00 21.85
C ASN A 17 18.35 14.47 22.31
N THR A 18 18.58 15.42 21.39
CA THR A 18 18.68 16.85 21.68
C THR A 18 17.31 17.51 21.90
N ALA A 19 17.29 18.63 22.63
CA ALA A 19 16.11 19.49 22.79
C ALA A 19 15.50 19.92 21.43
N TYR A 20 16.32 20.00 20.38
CA TYR A 20 15.87 20.23 19.01
C TYR A 20 14.92 19.12 18.51
N PHE A 21 15.30 17.84 18.66
CA PHE A 21 14.46 16.72 18.25
C PHE A 21 13.18 16.62 19.07
N HIS A 22 13.26 16.90 20.38
CA HIS A 22 12.09 17.01 21.24
C HIS A 22 11.14 18.13 20.78
N THR A 23 11.67 19.31 20.46
CA THR A 23 10.87 20.45 20.00
C THR A 23 10.21 20.16 18.65
N LYS A 24 10.95 19.59 17.70
CA LYS A 24 10.42 19.19 16.39
C LYS A 24 9.38 18.07 16.50
N ALA A 25 9.60 17.08 17.35
CA ALA A 25 8.63 16.02 17.60
C ALA A 25 7.36 16.57 18.28
N SER A 26 7.48 17.47 19.26
CA SER A 26 6.34 18.14 19.90
C SER A 26 5.57 19.06 18.95
N GLN A 27 6.26 19.83 18.11
CA GLN A 27 5.63 20.64 17.06
C GLN A 27 4.86 19.75 16.06
N ARG A 28 5.45 18.62 15.66
CA ARG A 28 4.80 17.66 14.76
C ARG A 28 3.60 16.98 15.42
N PHE A 29 3.72 16.62 16.70
CA PHE A 29 2.62 16.04 17.48
C PHE A 29 1.46 17.04 17.58
N ARG A 30 1.73 18.31 17.90
CA ARG A 30 0.72 19.37 17.93
C ARG A 30 0.06 19.58 16.56
N ARG A 31 0.84 19.59 15.48
CA ARG A 31 0.33 19.75 14.11
C ARG A 31 -0.50 18.56 13.63
N ASN A 32 -0.14 17.35 14.05
CA ASN A 32 -0.83 16.13 13.64
C ASN A 32 -1.98 15.75 14.58
N ARG A 33 -2.15 16.46 15.70
CA ARG A 33 -3.22 16.20 16.65
C ARG A 33 -4.56 16.56 16.00
N ILE A 34 -5.47 15.61 16.01
CA ILE A 34 -6.85 15.81 15.58
C ILE A 34 -7.57 16.44 16.77
N ILE A 35 -7.88 17.73 16.65
CA ILE A 35 -8.55 18.53 17.69
C ILE A 35 -10.06 18.31 17.62
N GLY A 36 -10.59 18.16 16.42
CA GLY A 36 -11.98 17.87 16.15
C GLY A 36 -12.18 17.51 14.68
N LEU A 37 -13.36 17.00 14.38
CA LEU A 37 -13.81 16.69 13.02
C LEU A 37 -15.27 17.11 12.87
N ARG A 38 -15.67 17.48 11.66
CA ARG A 38 -17.08 17.60 11.30
C ARG A 38 -17.68 16.22 11.01
N ASN A 39 -18.87 15.98 11.55
CA ASN A 39 -19.66 14.80 11.21
C ASN A 39 -20.45 15.01 9.90
N SER A 40 -21.26 14.02 9.50
CA SER A 40 -22.11 14.06 8.30
C SER A 40 -23.16 15.18 8.32
N LEU A 41 -23.55 15.66 9.51
CA LEU A 41 -24.47 16.79 9.72
C LEU A 41 -23.73 18.14 9.80
N ASN A 42 -22.44 18.17 9.43
CA ASN A 42 -21.58 19.36 9.47
C ASN A 42 -21.35 19.94 10.88
N VAL A 43 -21.65 19.17 11.94
CA VAL A 43 -21.47 19.56 13.34
C VAL A 43 -20.03 19.29 13.76
N TRP A 44 -19.40 20.26 14.44
CA TRP A 44 -18.04 20.14 14.95
C TRP A 44 -17.98 19.29 16.22
N CYS A 45 -17.29 18.15 16.15
CA CYS A 45 -17.12 17.21 17.25
C CYS A 45 -15.68 17.26 17.77
N THR A 46 -15.51 17.43 19.08
CA THR A 46 -14.20 17.50 19.75
C THR A 46 -13.97 16.37 20.75
N GLN A 47 -15.03 15.65 21.15
CA GLN A 47 -14.90 14.50 22.03
C GLN A 47 -14.20 13.37 21.30
N GLU A 48 -13.25 12.71 21.97
CA GLU A 48 -12.44 11.67 21.37
C GLU A 48 -13.26 10.48 20.86
N THR A 49 -14.31 10.11 21.59
CA THR A 49 -15.26 9.07 21.17
C THR A 49 -15.98 9.43 19.88
N GLN A 50 -16.43 10.68 19.73
CA GLN A 50 -17.07 11.17 18.52
C GLN A 50 -16.09 11.18 17.34
N ILE A 51 -14.85 11.64 17.55
CA ILE A 51 -13.80 11.65 16.52
C ILE A 51 -13.49 10.22 16.06
N LYS A 52 -13.35 9.27 17.02
CA LYS A 52 -13.15 7.84 16.74
C LYS A 52 -14.31 7.29 15.89
N ASN A 53 -15.56 7.59 16.24
CA ASN A 53 -16.73 7.13 15.49
C ASN A 53 -16.80 7.71 14.08
N ILE A 54 -16.57 9.02 13.90
CA ILE A 54 -16.53 9.67 12.57
C ILE A 54 -15.49 8.98 11.68
N ALA A 55 -14.30 8.70 12.22
CA ALA A 55 -13.27 8.02 11.47
C ALA A 55 -13.65 6.57 11.12
N LEU A 56 -14.20 5.82 12.09
CA LEU A 56 -14.63 4.44 11.88
C LEU A 56 -15.72 4.35 10.82
N GLU A 57 -16.79 5.13 10.92
CA GLU A 57 -17.88 5.16 9.94
C GLU A 57 -17.37 5.50 8.54
N PHE A 58 -16.49 6.50 8.43
CA PHE A 58 -15.92 6.90 7.15
C PHE A 58 -15.11 5.78 6.49
N TYR A 59 -14.20 5.12 7.23
CA TYR A 59 -13.36 4.07 6.66
C TYR A 59 -14.10 2.74 6.48
N GLN A 60 -15.08 2.43 7.34
CA GLN A 60 -15.98 1.30 7.12
C GLN A 60 -16.77 1.48 5.83
N SER A 61 -17.36 2.65 5.61
CA SER A 61 -18.07 2.96 4.36
C SER A 61 -17.13 2.93 3.16
N LEU A 62 -15.92 3.49 3.27
CA LEU A 62 -14.94 3.52 2.20
C LEU A 62 -14.49 2.11 1.75
N PHE A 63 -14.39 1.17 2.71
CA PHE A 63 -13.91 -0.20 2.47
C PHE A 63 -15.02 -1.24 2.37
N THR A 64 -16.28 -0.81 2.29
CA THR A 64 -17.39 -1.71 1.99
C THR A 64 -17.52 -1.85 0.48
N SER A 65 -17.69 -3.08 -0.02
CA SER A 65 -17.84 -3.33 -1.45
C SER A 65 -19.13 -2.72 -1.95
N SER A 66 -19.10 -2.29 -3.19
CA SER A 66 -20.30 -1.94 -3.95
C SER A 66 -21.08 -3.17 -4.45
N SER A 67 -20.56 -4.37 -4.22
CA SER A 67 -21.04 -5.67 -4.74
C SER A 67 -21.35 -5.62 -6.25
N PRO A 68 -20.35 -5.30 -7.10
CA PRO A 68 -20.60 -5.25 -8.53
C PRO A 68 -20.85 -6.65 -9.08
N THR A 69 -21.81 -6.77 -10.00
CA THR A 69 -22.25 -8.06 -10.56
C THR A 69 -21.76 -8.31 -11.97
N ASN A 70 -21.42 -7.28 -12.76
CA ASN A 70 -21.07 -7.42 -14.17
C ASN A 70 -19.58 -7.12 -14.42
N PHE A 71 -18.72 -8.14 -14.31
CA PHE A 71 -17.31 -8.04 -14.67
C PHE A 71 -17.00 -8.57 -16.07
N ASP A 72 -17.92 -9.33 -16.67
CA ASP A 72 -17.63 -10.17 -17.84
C ASP A 72 -17.20 -9.35 -19.06
N GLU A 73 -17.89 -8.25 -19.36
CA GLU A 73 -17.55 -7.38 -20.49
C GLU A 73 -16.12 -6.82 -20.44
N VAL A 74 -15.63 -6.53 -19.23
CA VAL A 74 -14.27 -6.02 -19.02
C VAL A 74 -13.27 -7.18 -19.05
N LEU A 75 -13.61 -8.31 -18.44
CA LEU A 75 -12.76 -9.50 -18.41
C LEU A 75 -12.53 -10.11 -19.79
N HIS A 76 -13.50 -10.00 -20.71
CA HIS A 76 -13.33 -10.42 -22.11
C HIS A 76 -12.24 -9.64 -22.86
N LYS A 77 -11.90 -8.43 -22.40
CA LYS A 77 -10.83 -7.61 -22.99
C LYS A 77 -9.45 -7.91 -22.39
N VAL A 78 -9.39 -8.63 -21.26
CA VAL A 78 -8.13 -9.01 -20.62
C VAL A 78 -7.55 -10.21 -21.38
N GLN A 79 -6.41 -9.98 -22.02
CA GLN A 79 -5.67 -11.05 -22.70
C GLN A 79 -4.74 -11.77 -21.73
N PRO A 80 -4.58 -13.10 -21.85
CA PRO A 80 -3.55 -13.82 -21.12
C PRO A 80 -2.15 -13.28 -21.45
N SER A 81 -1.37 -13.00 -20.42
CA SER A 81 0.02 -12.50 -20.56
C SER A 81 1.02 -13.23 -19.67
N VAL A 82 0.54 -14.00 -18.69
CA VAL A 82 1.38 -14.81 -17.80
C VAL A 82 1.53 -16.21 -18.39
N THR A 83 2.77 -16.59 -18.71
CA THR A 83 3.09 -17.90 -19.28
C THR A 83 3.27 -18.98 -18.21
N ALA A 84 3.31 -20.25 -18.63
CA ALA A 84 3.62 -21.37 -17.73
C ALA A 84 5.01 -21.22 -17.08
N ASP A 85 6.00 -20.71 -17.81
CA ASP A 85 7.35 -20.47 -17.28
C ASP A 85 7.35 -19.37 -16.21
N MET A 86 6.56 -18.31 -16.42
CA MET A 86 6.38 -17.26 -15.40
C MET A 86 5.72 -17.83 -14.13
N ASN A 87 4.69 -18.66 -14.28
CA ASN A 87 4.07 -19.33 -13.13
C ASN A 87 5.04 -20.27 -12.41
N THR A 88 5.88 -21.00 -13.15
CA THR A 88 6.92 -21.87 -12.58
C THR A 88 7.92 -21.05 -11.76
N LEU A 89 8.34 -19.89 -12.27
CA LEU A 89 9.20 -18.95 -11.54
C LEU A 89 8.52 -18.41 -10.28
N LEU A 90 7.26 -18.00 -10.37
CA LEU A 90 6.52 -17.43 -9.25
C LEU A 90 6.24 -18.45 -8.14
N LEU A 91 6.00 -19.70 -8.51
CA LEU A 91 5.62 -20.78 -7.59
C LEU A 91 6.80 -21.65 -7.10
N ARG A 92 8.03 -21.36 -7.54
CA ARG A 92 9.23 -22.04 -7.03
C ARG A 92 9.26 -21.99 -5.49
N GLN A 93 9.90 -22.96 -4.85
CA GLN A 93 9.96 -22.97 -3.37
C GLN A 93 10.54 -21.65 -2.83
N PHE A 94 9.90 -21.09 -1.81
CA PHE A 94 10.43 -19.93 -1.09
C PHE A 94 11.60 -20.35 -0.22
N ASN A 95 12.62 -19.48 -0.13
CA ASN A 95 13.82 -19.77 0.64
C ASN A 95 14.20 -18.62 1.57
N ARG A 96 15.19 -18.89 2.43
CA ARG A 96 15.68 -17.95 3.41
C ARG A 96 16.29 -16.71 2.76
N GLU A 97 17.02 -16.90 1.66
CA GLU A 97 17.75 -15.85 0.97
C GLU A 97 16.81 -14.76 0.45
N GLU A 98 15.64 -15.14 -0.08
CA GLU A 98 14.61 -14.18 -0.52
C GLU A 98 14.10 -13.31 0.64
N ILE A 99 13.96 -13.90 1.83
CA ILE A 99 13.50 -13.23 3.05
C ILE A 99 14.57 -12.27 3.57
N GLU A 100 15.83 -12.70 3.59
CA GLU A 100 16.95 -11.83 3.99
C GLU A 100 17.12 -10.64 3.05
N ILE A 101 17.00 -10.87 1.73
CA ILE A 101 17.02 -9.80 0.74
C ILE A 101 15.87 -8.83 0.98
N ALA A 102 14.65 -9.35 1.21
CA ALA A 102 13.49 -8.52 1.50
C ALA A 102 13.71 -7.67 2.76
N MET A 103 14.24 -8.24 3.85
CA MET A 103 14.54 -7.53 5.10
C MET A 103 15.59 -6.42 4.89
N LYS A 104 16.66 -6.69 4.14
CA LYS A 104 17.73 -5.71 3.84
C LYS A 104 17.25 -4.56 2.95
N GLN A 105 16.29 -4.81 2.07
CA GLN A 105 15.69 -3.79 1.20
C GLN A 105 14.74 -2.83 1.95
N MET A 106 14.36 -3.13 3.20
CA MET A 106 13.48 -2.26 3.98
C MET A 106 14.24 -1.06 4.53
N ALA A 107 13.62 0.12 4.44
CA ALA A 107 14.15 1.31 5.09
C ALA A 107 14.20 1.11 6.63
N PRO A 108 15.37 1.28 7.28
CA PRO A 108 15.57 0.91 8.69
C PRO A 108 14.68 1.71 9.63
N ILE A 109 14.53 3.00 9.35
CA ILE A 109 13.82 3.95 10.21
C ILE A 109 12.45 4.27 9.60
N THR A 110 11.51 3.33 9.79
CA THR A 110 10.08 3.55 9.49
C THR A 110 9.25 3.44 10.76
N ALA A 111 8.05 4.02 10.75
CA ALA A 111 7.14 3.93 11.88
C ALA A 111 6.74 2.46 12.10
N PRO A 112 6.80 1.95 13.34
CA PRO A 112 6.43 0.58 13.66
C PRO A 112 4.94 0.35 13.43
N GLY A 113 4.57 -0.91 13.16
CA GLY A 113 3.18 -1.35 13.16
C GLY A 113 2.74 -1.76 14.56
N PRO A 114 1.73 -2.65 14.65
CA PRO A 114 1.29 -3.24 15.91
C PRO A 114 2.36 -4.05 16.66
N ASP A 115 3.41 -4.46 15.96
CA ASP A 115 4.59 -5.14 16.53
C ASP A 115 5.49 -4.22 17.36
N GLY A 116 5.32 -2.90 17.28
CA GLY A 116 6.07 -1.92 18.06
C GLY A 116 7.54 -1.76 17.67
N MET A 117 8.07 -2.61 16.79
CA MET A 117 9.48 -2.65 16.42
C MET A 117 9.72 -2.14 14.99
N PRO A 118 10.66 -1.20 14.77
CA PRO A 118 11.02 -0.77 13.43
C PRO A 118 11.88 -1.83 12.71
N PRO A 119 11.98 -1.79 11.37
CA PRO A 119 12.85 -2.70 10.61
C PRO A 119 14.31 -2.72 11.07
N LEU A 120 14.82 -1.59 11.58
CA LEU A 120 16.15 -1.48 12.16
C LEU A 120 16.41 -2.51 13.28
N PHE A 121 15.41 -2.81 14.11
CA PHE A 121 15.53 -3.82 15.17
C PHE A 121 15.87 -5.19 14.57
N PHE A 122 15.07 -5.64 13.60
CA PHE A 122 15.26 -6.91 12.92
C PHE A 122 16.58 -6.97 12.16
N GLN A 123 16.98 -5.89 11.49
CA GLN A 123 18.26 -5.80 10.78
C GLN A 123 19.46 -5.87 11.74
N THR A 124 19.35 -5.23 12.91
CA THR A 124 20.44 -5.18 13.89
C THR A 124 20.59 -6.50 14.63
N PHE A 125 19.48 -7.13 15.01
CA PHE A 125 19.46 -8.37 15.79
C PHE A 125 19.17 -9.61 14.93
N TRP A 126 19.47 -9.54 13.62
CA TRP A 126 19.16 -10.61 12.66
C TRP A 126 19.77 -11.96 13.05
N SER A 127 20.96 -11.96 13.64
CA SER A 127 21.61 -13.19 14.15
C SER A 127 20.83 -13.87 15.27
N THR A 128 19.93 -13.15 15.94
CA THR A 128 19.09 -13.68 17.03
C THR A 128 17.68 -13.99 16.55
N VAL A 129 17.05 -13.08 15.79
CA VAL A 129 15.62 -13.22 15.40
C VAL A 129 15.40 -13.74 13.98
N GLY A 130 16.46 -13.85 13.17
CA GLY A 130 16.36 -14.16 11.75
C GLY A 130 15.77 -15.54 11.47
N ASP A 131 16.13 -16.54 12.29
CA ASP A 131 15.62 -17.90 12.13
C ASP A 131 14.11 -17.98 12.37
N ASP A 132 13.62 -17.32 13.41
CA ASP A 132 12.19 -17.26 13.74
C ASP A 132 11.41 -16.50 12.67
N VAL A 133 11.94 -15.35 12.21
CA VAL A 133 11.32 -14.55 11.15
C VAL A 133 11.24 -15.33 9.85
N CYS A 134 12.33 -16.01 9.46
CA CYS A 134 12.36 -16.82 8.25
C CYS A 134 11.37 -17.99 8.35
N SER A 135 11.34 -18.68 9.48
CA SER A 135 10.43 -19.81 9.71
C SER A 135 8.97 -19.37 9.63
N ALA A 136 8.62 -18.25 10.29
CA ALA A 136 7.27 -17.71 10.27
C ALA A 136 6.84 -17.27 8.85
N VAL A 137 7.71 -16.60 8.10
CA VAL A 137 7.39 -16.14 6.74
C VAL A 137 7.27 -17.32 5.78
N LEU A 138 8.16 -18.31 5.86
CA LEU A 138 8.09 -19.52 5.02
C LEU A 138 6.82 -20.32 5.30
N ASP A 139 6.45 -20.50 6.56
CA ASP A 139 5.22 -21.20 6.94
C ASP A 139 3.98 -20.51 6.35
N CYS A 140 3.90 -19.18 6.46
CA CYS A 140 2.81 -18.40 5.88
C CYS A 140 2.72 -18.57 4.34
N LEU A 141 3.86 -18.51 3.65
CA LEU A 141 3.94 -18.60 2.20
C LEU A 141 3.68 -20.02 1.67
N GLN A 142 4.08 -21.04 2.43
CA GLN A 142 3.88 -22.44 2.07
C GLN A 142 2.40 -22.86 2.25
N ASN A 143 1.80 -22.44 3.36
CA ASN A 143 0.43 -22.81 3.73
C ASN A 143 -0.63 -21.83 3.19
N CYS A 144 -0.21 -20.74 2.54
CA CYS A 144 -1.08 -19.70 2.03
C CYS A 144 -2.03 -19.12 3.10
N LYS A 145 -1.49 -18.90 4.31
CA LYS A 145 -2.27 -18.45 5.46
C LYS A 145 -1.46 -17.51 6.32
N ILE A 146 -1.99 -16.34 6.62
CA ILE A 146 -1.32 -15.34 7.44
C ILE A 146 -2.05 -15.25 8.79
N PRO A 147 -1.36 -15.50 9.92
CA PRO A 147 -1.91 -15.30 11.25
C PRO A 147 -2.48 -13.89 11.41
N THR A 148 -3.66 -13.79 12.04
CA THR A 148 -4.39 -12.52 12.20
C THR A 148 -3.57 -11.48 12.94
N ASP A 149 -2.73 -11.88 13.90
CA ASP A 149 -1.83 -10.99 14.64
C ASP A 149 -0.74 -10.38 13.75
N ILE A 150 -0.22 -11.13 12.78
CA ILE A 150 0.76 -10.65 11.80
C ILE A 150 0.09 -9.67 10.83
N ASN A 151 -1.16 -9.95 10.45
CA ASN A 151 -1.91 -9.12 9.51
C ASN A 151 -2.74 -7.99 10.16
N ARG A 152 -2.36 -7.53 11.35
CA ARG A 152 -2.89 -6.29 11.93
C ARG A 152 -2.20 -5.07 11.32
N THR A 153 -2.99 -4.09 10.94
CA THR A 153 -2.51 -2.83 10.37
C THR A 153 -3.15 -1.64 11.07
N TYR A 154 -2.30 -0.72 11.53
CA TYR A 154 -2.77 0.57 12.02
C TYR A 154 -2.87 1.60 10.90
N ILE A 155 -3.98 2.31 10.81
CA ILE A 155 -4.17 3.45 9.90
C ILE A 155 -3.86 4.73 10.66
N ALA A 156 -2.69 5.32 10.40
CA ALA A 156 -2.31 6.62 10.92
C ALA A 156 -2.81 7.74 10.00
N LEU A 157 -3.41 8.78 10.57
CA LEU A 157 -3.96 9.90 9.83
C LEU A 157 -2.95 11.06 9.77
N ILE A 158 -2.57 11.48 8.56
CA ILE A 158 -1.67 12.63 8.34
C ILE A 158 -2.42 13.77 7.65
N PRO A 159 -2.50 14.98 8.24
CA PRO A 159 -3.15 16.12 7.59
C PRO A 159 -2.63 16.43 6.18
N LYS A 160 -3.53 16.62 5.21
CA LYS A 160 -3.22 17.14 3.86
C LYS A 160 -3.11 18.66 3.86
N VAL A 161 -3.94 19.32 4.68
CA VAL A 161 -4.08 20.78 4.79
C VAL A 161 -3.66 21.26 6.18
N LYS A 162 -3.54 22.58 6.35
CA LYS A 162 -3.05 23.20 7.61
C LYS A 162 -4.00 23.00 8.78
N SER A 163 -5.30 23.10 8.53
CA SER A 163 -6.36 22.98 9.53
C SER A 163 -7.45 22.06 8.99
N PRO A 164 -7.26 20.73 9.05
CA PRO A 164 -8.25 19.80 8.54
C PRO A 164 -9.48 19.80 9.46
N GLU A 165 -10.65 19.94 8.85
CA GLU A 165 -11.95 19.84 9.52
C GLU A 165 -12.68 18.55 9.17
N ASN A 166 -12.35 17.94 8.03
CA ASN A 166 -12.99 16.72 7.54
C ASN A 166 -12.01 15.55 7.51
N ILE A 167 -12.49 14.34 7.80
CA ILE A 167 -11.67 13.12 7.78
C ILE A 167 -11.06 12.85 6.39
N SER A 168 -11.72 13.28 5.32
CA SER A 168 -11.23 13.18 3.93
C SER A 168 -9.97 14.02 3.66
N GLU A 169 -9.71 15.04 4.49
CA GLU A 169 -8.53 15.92 4.43
C GLU A 169 -7.30 15.31 5.12
N PHE A 170 -7.41 14.07 5.61
CA PHE A 170 -6.28 13.28 6.09
C PHE A 170 -5.84 12.27 5.03
N ARG A 171 -4.53 12.01 4.97
CA ARG A 171 -3.95 10.87 4.25
C ARG A 171 -3.90 9.69 5.22
N PRO A 172 -4.54 8.55 4.90
CA PRO A 172 -4.28 7.31 5.62
C PRO A 172 -2.85 6.84 5.32
N ILE A 173 -2.15 6.38 6.35
CA ILE A 173 -0.87 5.68 6.24
C ILE A 173 -1.01 4.35 6.96
N SER A 174 -0.85 3.26 6.22
CA SER A 174 -0.84 1.91 6.78
C SER A 174 0.47 1.60 7.48
N LEU A 175 0.40 1.23 8.74
CA LEU A 175 1.50 0.74 9.57
C LEU A 175 1.28 -0.74 9.83
N CYS A 176 1.87 -1.57 8.97
CA CYS A 176 1.82 -3.03 9.07
C CYS A 176 2.98 -3.57 9.92
N SER A 177 2.84 -4.79 10.42
CA SER A 177 3.94 -5.53 11.06
C SER A 177 5.13 -5.70 10.11
N VAL A 178 6.35 -5.79 10.65
CA VAL A 178 7.56 -6.05 9.87
C VAL A 178 7.49 -7.41 9.19
N ILE A 179 6.96 -8.44 9.87
CA ILE A 179 6.81 -9.78 9.30
C ILE A 179 5.91 -9.73 8.05
N TYR A 180 4.76 -9.06 8.12
CA TYR A 180 3.89 -8.86 6.94
C TYR A 180 4.60 -8.07 5.82
N LYS A 181 5.36 -7.03 6.18
CA LYS A 181 6.14 -6.26 5.20
C LYS A 181 7.19 -7.11 4.51
N VAL A 182 7.85 -8.02 5.22
CA VAL A 182 8.82 -8.96 4.63
C VAL A 182 8.11 -9.95 3.70
N LEU A 183 7.02 -10.57 4.14
CA LEU A 183 6.22 -11.51 3.34
C LEU A 183 5.75 -10.86 2.02
N SER A 184 5.08 -9.71 2.12
CA SER A 184 4.60 -8.97 0.95
C SER A 184 5.73 -8.51 0.03
N LYS A 185 6.90 -8.19 0.60
CA LYS A 185 8.10 -7.80 -0.16
C LYS A 185 8.71 -8.98 -0.93
N VAL A 186 8.70 -10.19 -0.37
CA VAL A 186 9.13 -11.42 -1.07
C VAL A 186 8.26 -11.66 -2.30
N LEU A 187 6.93 -11.63 -2.14
CA LEU A 187 5.98 -11.78 -3.26
C LEU A 187 6.17 -10.68 -4.32
N ALA A 188 6.28 -9.43 -3.88
CA ALA A 188 6.52 -8.29 -4.75
C ALA A 188 7.82 -8.43 -5.56
N ASN A 189 8.89 -8.92 -4.94
CA ASN A 189 10.17 -9.13 -5.61
C ASN A 189 10.08 -10.20 -6.70
N ARG A 190 9.32 -11.28 -6.49
CA ARG A 190 9.07 -12.29 -7.54
C ARG A 190 8.21 -11.73 -8.68
N LEU A 191 7.12 -11.05 -8.35
CA LEU A 191 6.24 -10.45 -9.35
C LEU A 191 6.98 -9.45 -10.24
N LYS A 192 7.87 -8.65 -9.63
CA LYS A 192 8.68 -7.65 -10.33
C LYS A 192 9.51 -8.24 -11.47
N VAL A 193 9.95 -9.50 -11.37
CA VAL A 193 10.77 -10.15 -12.41
C VAL A 193 9.98 -10.34 -13.70
N ILE A 194 8.70 -10.70 -13.60
CA ILE A 194 7.85 -10.97 -14.78
C ILE A 194 7.08 -9.74 -15.24
N LEU A 195 6.96 -8.71 -14.39
CA LEU A 195 6.15 -7.52 -14.65
C LEU A 195 6.45 -6.86 -16.01
N PRO A 196 7.72 -6.70 -16.46
CA PRO A 196 8.03 -6.12 -17.77
C PRO A 196 7.39 -6.82 -18.97
N SER A 197 7.15 -8.13 -18.86
CA SER A 197 6.53 -8.93 -19.92
C SER A 197 5.00 -8.97 -19.82
N VAL A 198 4.46 -8.60 -18.66
CA VAL A 198 3.03 -8.65 -18.33
C VAL A 198 2.35 -7.29 -18.58
N ILE A 199 3.06 -6.18 -18.39
CA ILE A 199 2.55 -4.82 -18.61
C ILE A 199 2.86 -4.33 -20.03
N SER A 200 1.93 -3.60 -20.63
CA SER A 200 2.12 -3.00 -21.96
C SER A 200 3.25 -1.96 -21.95
N GLU A 201 3.96 -1.83 -23.07
CA GLU A 201 5.00 -0.80 -23.25
C GLU A 201 4.49 0.63 -23.01
N ASN A 202 3.20 0.88 -23.23
CA ASN A 202 2.58 2.18 -23.02
C ASN A 202 2.21 2.46 -21.55
N GLN A 203 2.40 1.49 -20.65
CA GLN A 203 2.26 1.67 -19.21
C GLN A 203 3.62 2.04 -18.61
N SER A 204 3.88 3.33 -18.59
CA SER A 204 5.20 3.89 -18.33
C SER A 204 5.39 4.39 -16.89
N ALA A 205 4.35 4.27 -16.05
CA ALA A 205 4.49 4.48 -14.62
C ALA A 205 5.02 3.21 -13.91
N PHE A 206 6.03 3.40 -13.05
CA PHE A 206 6.49 2.40 -12.06
C PHE A 206 7.24 1.18 -12.60
N GLN A 207 7.94 1.30 -13.74
CA GLN A 207 8.95 0.34 -14.17
C GLN A 207 10.35 0.86 -13.85
N ALA A 208 11.22 0.02 -13.28
CA ALA A 208 12.63 0.39 -13.07
C ALA A 208 13.30 0.60 -14.43
N GLY A 209 13.79 1.82 -14.69
CA GLY A 209 14.44 2.19 -15.96
C GLY A 209 13.60 3.02 -16.93
N ARG A 210 12.31 3.27 -16.65
CA ARG A 210 11.49 4.23 -17.42
C ARG A 210 11.37 5.54 -16.64
N VAL A 211 11.69 6.65 -17.30
CA VAL A 211 11.72 7.97 -16.66
C VAL A 211 10.37 8.63 -16.87
N ILE A 212 9.88 9.40 -15.89
CA ILE A 212 8.62 10.16 -16.00
C ILE A 212 8.58 11.04 -17.27
N THR A 213 9.75 11.43 -17.80
CA THR A 213 9.92 12.15 -19.07
C THR A 213 9.37 11.39 -20.28
N ASP A 214 9.36 10.06 -20.28
CA ASP A 214 8.88 9.24 -21.39
C ASP A 214 7.36 9.35 -21.54
N ASN A 215 6.63 9.40 -20.41
CA ASN A 215 5.17 9.62 -20.39
C ASN A 215 4.83 11.04 -20.86
N ILE A 216 5.67 12.01 -20.48
CA ILE A 216 5.53 13.39 -20.90
C ILE A 216 5.77 13.48 -22.41
N LEU A 217 6.82 12.83 -22.93
CA LEU A 217 7.13 12.80 -24.36
C LEU A 217 6.01 12.14 -25.16
N MET A 218 5.52 10.97 -24.76
CA MET A 218 4.37 10.32 -25.42
C MET A 218 3.11 11.21 -25.40
N ALA A 219 2.82 11.90 -24.30
CA ALA A 219 1.71 12.83 -24.22
C ALA A 219 1.91 14.05 -25.14
N PHE A 220 3.14 14.58 -25.20
CA PHE A 220 3.49 15.68 -26.10
C PHE A 220 3.40 15.27 -27.57
N GLU A 221 3.90 14.10 -27.95
CA GLU A 221 3.80 13.56 -29.31
C GLU A 221 2.35 13.29 -29.70
N THR A 222 1.55 12.73 -28.80
CA THR A 222 0.10 12.51 -29.02
C THR A 222 -0.60 13.84 -29.27
N LEU A 223 -0.38 14.85 -28.43
CA LEU A 223 -0.98 16.18 -28.58
C LEU A 223 -0.45 16.91 -29.83
N HIS A 224 0.84 16.75 -30.15
CA HIS A 224 1.47 17.32 -31.33
C HIS A 224 0.90 16.74 -32.62
N TYR A 225 0.76 15.41 -32.68
CA TYR A 225 0.11 14.70 -33.78
C TYR A 225 -1.33 15.18 -33.98
N MET A 226 -2.12 15.22 -32.91
CA MET A 226 -3.50 15.72 -32.96
C MET A 226 -3.59 17.17 -33.46
N LYS A 227 -2.61 18.02 -33.11
CA LYS A 227 -2.56 19.42 -33.55
C LYS A 227 -2.19 19.57 -35.03
N HIS A 228 -1.41 18.63 -35.59
CA HIS A 228 -0.97 18.68 -36.99
C HIS A 228 -1.84 17.86 -37.94
N SER A 229 -2.67 16.95 -37.41
CA SER A 229 -3.62 16.13 -38.19
C SER A 229 -5.04 16.73 -38.24
N GLN A 230 -5.14 18.06 -38.37
CA GLN A 230 -6.42 18.80 -38.37
C GLN A 230 -7.12 18.85 -39.74
N SER A 231 -6.46 18.37 -40.80
CA SER A 231 -6.96 18.44 -42.18
C SER A 231 -7.47 17.07 -42.63
N GLY A 232 -8.75 16.78 -42.36
CA GLY A 232 -9.41 15.52 -42.74
C GLY A 232 -10.86 15.46 -42.21
N ARG A 233 -11.64 14.46 -42.64
CA ARG A 233 -13.02 14.22 -42.14
C ARG A 233 -13.08 13.57 -40.75
N SER A 234 -11.92 13.27 -40.13
CA SER A 234 -11.81 12.59 -38.84
C SER A 234 -11.07 13.48 -37.84
N GLY A 235 -11.69 13.74 -36.69
CA GLY A 235 -11.09 14.48 -35.58
C GLY A 235 -10.50 13.53 -34.52
N PHE A 236 -9.52 14.02 -33.77
CA PHE A 236 -8.92 13.29 -32.65
C PHE A 236 -9.36 13.89 -31.32
N MET A 237 -9.58 13.04 -30.31
CA MET A 237 -9.91 13.46 -28.94
C MET A 237 -8.95 12.80 -27.95
N ALA A 238 -8.36 13.59 -27.05
CA ALA A 238 -7.58 13.09 -25.94
C ALA A 238 -8.48 12.98 -24.70
N LEU A 239 -8.58 11.78 -24.13
CA LEU A 239 -9.37 11.53 -22.94
C LEU A 239 -8.44 11.35 -21.74
N LYS A 240 -8.54 12.27 -20.76
CA LYS A 240 -7.85 12.15 -19.47
C LYS A 240 -8.82 11.60 -18.43
N LEU A 241 -8.59 10.36 -17.99
CA LEU A 241 -9.32 9.73 -16.91
C LEU A 241 -8.48 9.82 -15.63
N ASP A 242 -9.01 10.46 -14.59
CA ASP A 242 -8.40 10.48 -13.25
C ASP A 242 -9.23 9.62 -12.30
N MET A 243 -8.64 8.51 -11.83
CA MET A 243 -9.30 7.60 -10.89
C MET A 243 -9.04 8.07 -9.46
N SER A 244 -10.02 8.76 -8.86
CA SER A 244 -9.92 9.16 -7.45
C SER A 244 -9.76 7.93 -6.56
N LYS A 245 -8.68 7.88 -5.76
CA LYS A 245 -8.44 6.81 -4.79
C LYS A 245 -8.50 5.41 -5.40
N ALA A 246 -7.91 5.23 -6.59
CA ALA A 246 -7.96 3.98 -7.35
C ALA A 246 -7.61 2.73 -6.52
N TYR A 247 -6.65 2.84 -5.59
CA TYR A 247 -6.21 1.73 -4.72
C TYR A 247 -7.08 1.51 -3.47
N ASP A 248 -7.97 2.43 -3.13
CA ASP A 248 -8.84 2.32 -1.94
C ASP A 248 -10.19 1.65 -2.30
N ARG A 249 -10.48 1.51 -3.59
CA ARG A 249 -11.79 1.08 -4.12
C ARG A 249 -11.71 -0.11 -5.09
N VAL A 250 -10.59 -0.84 -5.10
CA VAL A 250 -10.47 -2.05 -5.92
C VAL A 250 -11.29 -3.18 -5.29
N GLU A 251 -12.21 -3.72 -6.07
CA GLU A 251 -13.00 -4.90 -5.68
C GLU A 251 -12.12 -6.15 -5.78
N TRP A 252 -11.97 -6.89 -4.67
CA TRP A 252 -11.08 -8.05 -4.63
C TRP A 252 -11.51 -9.15 -5.58
N LYS A 253 -12.82 -9.34 -5.75
CA LYS A 253 -13.35 -10.32 -6.71
C LYS A 253 -12.95 -9.97 -8.13
N TYR A 254 -12.96 -8.68 -8.48
CA TYR A 254 -12.50 -8.22 -9.78
C TYR A 254 -11.00 -8.48 -9.95
N LEU A 255 -10.18 -8.18 -8.94
CA LEU A 255 -8.74 -8.48 -8.96
C LEU A 255 -8.45 -9.96 -9.17
N GLU A 256 -9.13 -10.84 -8.42
CA GLU A 256 -9.02 -12.30 -8.56
C GLU A 256 -9.31 -12.72 -10.00
N LEU A 257 -10.43 -12.26 -10.56
CA LEU A 257 -10.85 -12.61 -11.92
C LEU A 257 -9.87 -12.09 -12.96
N VAL A 258 -9.35 -10.86 -12.81
CA VAL A 258 -8.34 -10.30 -13.70
C VAL A 258 -7.06 -11.13 -13.64
N MET A 259 -6.55 -11.46 -12.46
CA MET A 259 -5.35 -12.28 -12.32
C MET A 259 -5.51 -13.67 -12.95
N LYS A 260 -6.67 -14.32 -12.75
CA LYS A 260 -6.99 -15.59 -13.38
C LYS A 260 -7.05 -15.47 -14.92
N ARG A 261 -7.67 -14.41 -15.44
CA ARG A 261 -7.73 -14.14 -16.89
C ARG A 261 -6.35 -13.82 -17.50
N MET A 262 -5.47 -13.16 -16.75
CA MET A 262 -4.09 -12.92 -17.18
C MET A 262 -3.25 -14.21 -17.23
N GLY A 263 -3.71 -15.30 -16.60
CA GLY A 263 -3.04 -16.59 -16.60
C GLY A 263 -2.20 -16.89 -15.34
N PHE A 264 -2.36 -16.13 -14.26
CA PHE A 264 -1.71 -16.48 -12.99
C PHE A 264 -2.27 -17.79 -12.43
N ALA A 265 -1.39 -18.65 -11.94
CA ALA A 265 -1.78 -19.90 -11.28
C ALA A 265 -2.57 -19.63 -9.98
N ASP A 266 -3.56 -20.47 -9.69
CA ASP A 266 -4.48 -20.29 -8.55
C ASP A 266 -3.74 -20.09 -7.22
N LYS A 267 -2.72 -20.91 -6.94
CA LYS A 267 -1.90 -20.76 -5.72
C LYS A 267 -1.26 -19.37 -5.59
N TRP A 268 -0.86 -18.74 -6.69
CA TRP A 268 -0.32 -17.38 -6.66
C TRP A 268 -1.42 -16.35 -6.40
N VAL A 269 -2.59 -16.52 -7.02
CA VAL A 269 -3.78 -15.69 -6.77
C VAL A 269 -4.19 -15.77 -5.31
N ASP A 270 -4.25 -16.97 -4.74
CA ASP A 270 -4.60 -17.22 -3.34
C ASP A 270 -3.62 -16.53 -2.39
N LEU A 271 -2.30 -16.60 -2.64
CA LEU A 271 -1.29 -15.90 -1.85
C LEU A 271 -1.50 -14.37 -1.86
N MET A 272 -1.81 -13.82 -3.03
CA MET A 272 -2.07 -12.39 -3.19
C MET A 272 -3.37 -11.98 -2.50
N LEU A 273 -4.42 -12.80 -2.62
CA LEU A 273 -5.71 -12.58 -1.96
C LEU A 273 -5.59 -12.69 -0.45
N GLU A 274 -4.83 -13.66 0.07
CA GLU A 274 -4.60 -13.81 1.51
C GLU A 274 -3.91 -12.56 2.08
N CYS A 275 -2.94 -11.98 1.36
CA CYS A 275 -2.28 -10.75 1.78
C CYS A 275 -3.26 -9.58 1.93
N ILE A 276 -4.17 -9.38 0.96
CA ILE A 276 -5.04 -8.21 0.94
C ILE A 276 -6.34 -8.40 1.73
N SER A 277 -6.84 -9.63 1.84
CA SER A 277 -8.17 -9.91 2.39
C SER A 277 -8.21 -10.32 3.85
N SER A 278 -7.10 -10.85 4.39
CA SER A 278 -7.00 -11.27 5.78
C SER A 278 -6.55 -10.15 6.74
N VAL A 279 -6.42 -8.91 6.25
CA VAL A 279 -5.98 -7.77 7.07
C VAL A 279 -7.02 -7.40 8.12
N SER A 280 -6.58 -7.06 9.33
CA SER A 280 -7.41 -6.37 10.32
C SER A 280 -6.92 -4.93 10.54
N TYR A 281 -7.82 -3.96 10.36
CA TYR A 281 -7.51 -2.54 10.48
C TYR A 281 -7.99 -1.92 11.80
N SER A 282 -7.15 -1.05 12.37
CA SER A 282 -7.53 -0.13 13.46
C SER A 282 -7.06 1.28 13.12
N ILE A 283 -7.86 2.30 13.42
CA ILE A 283 -7.51 3.70 13.16
C ILE A 283 -6.78 4.26 14.37
N LEU A 284 -5.62 4.89 14.15
CA LEU A 284 -4.92 5.62 15.20
C LEU A 284 -5.47 7.04 15.30
N ILE A 285 -6.22 7.31 16.36
CA ILE A 285 -6.67 8.66 16.71
C ILE A 285 -5.73 9.17 17.80
N ASN A 286 -4.93 10.19 17.47
CA ASN A 286 -3.98 10.82 18.40
C ASN A 286 -2.98 9.87 19.08
N GLY A 287 -2.74 8.70 18.49
CA GLY A 287 -1.82 7.68 19.01
C GLY A 287 -2.52 6.49 19.66
N GLU A 288 -3.84 6.55 19.86
CA GLU A 288 -4.61 5.43 20.40
C GLU A 288 -5.33 4.67 19.27
N PRO A 289 -5.21 3.33 19.23
CA PRO A 289 -5.95 2.52 18.27
C PRO A 289 -7.43 2.45 18.63
N SER A 290 -8.28 2.56 17.61
CA SER A 290 -9.69 2.19 17.71
C SER A 290 -9.86 0.67 17.89
N ALA A 291 -11.09 0.25 18.19
CA ALA A 291 -11.46 -1.15 18.00
C ALA A 291 -11.18 -1.58 16.54
N PRO A 292 -10.77 -2.84 16.30
CA PRO A 292 -10.64 -3.39 14.96
C PRO A 292 -12.00 -3.38 14.25
N PHE A 293 -12.06 -2.81 13.05
CA PHE A 293 -13.33 -2.64 12.32
C PHE A 293 -13.36 -3.43 11.01
N PHE A 294 -12.26 -4.06 10.65
CA PHE A 294 -12.15 -4.96 9.52
C PHE A 294 -11.67 -6.33 10.04
N GLN A 295 -12.42 -7.39 9.75
CA GLN A 295 -12.08 -8.76 10.12
C GLN A 295 -12.13 -9.66 8.87
N PRO A 296 -11.23 -10.64 8.75
CA PRO A 296 -11.22 -11.60 7.64
C PRO A 296 -12.57 -12.31 7.49
N GLY A 297 -13.03 -12.51 6.25
CA GLY A 297 -14.22 -13.32 5.94
C GLY A 297 -15.56 -12.57 5.86
N ALA A 298 -15.58 -11.24 6.01
CA ALA A 298 -16.79 -10.48 5.73
C ALA A 298 -16.99 -10.31 4.20
N LEU A 299 -17.94 -11.06 3.65
CA LEU A 299 -18.34 -11.01 2.23
C LEU A 299 -18.65 -9.57 1.79
N GLY A 300 -18.23 -9.19 0.58
CA GLY A 300 -18.54 -7.89 -0.01
C GLY A 300 -17.72 -6.74 0.54
N LYS A 301 -16.39 -6.81 0.49
CA LYS A 301 -15.51 -5.69 0.88
C LYS A 301 -14.35 -5.48 -0.10
N GLY A 302 -14.06 -4.22 -0.41
CA GLY A 302 -12.87 -3.77 -1.14
C GLY A 302 -12.04 -2.89 -0.22
N THR A 303 -10.72 -2.83 -0.36
CA THR A 303 -9.88 -2.06 0.59
C THR A 303 -8.80 -1.26 -0.09
N LEU A 304 -8.22 -0.35 0.70
CA LEU A 304 -6.83 0.08 0.62
C LEU A 304 -5.96 -1.15 0.35
N PHE A 305 -5.39 -1.26 -0.84
CA PHE A 305 -4.30 -2.21 -1.11
C PHE A 305 -3.22 -1.95 -0.04
N PRO A 306 -2.99 -2.87 0.93
CA PRO A 306 -1.81 -2.78 1.78
C PRO A 306 -0.54 -3.06 0.97
N LEU A 307 -0.70 -3.44 -0.30
CA LEU A 307 0.35 -3.52 -1.29
C LEU A 307 0.97 -2.13 -1.53
N THR A 308 2.00 -1.86 -0.74
CA THR A 308 3.34 -1.72 -1.31
C THR A 308 3.55 -0.66 -2.40
N TYR A 309 2.88 0.50 -2.35
CA TYR A 309 3.39 1.64 -3.15
C TYR A 309 4.83 1.99 -2.71
N SER A 310 5.17 1.82 -1.41
CA SER A 310 6.54 2.05 -0.93
C SER A 310 7.48 0.85 -1.05
N PHE A 311 6.98 -0.37 -1.29
CA PHE A 311 7.81 -1.59 -1.23
C PHE A 311 8.04 -2.25 -2.59
N LEU A 312 7.17 -2.02 -3.59
CA LEU A 312 7.44 -2.51 -4.95
C LEU A 312 8.62 -1.74 -5.60
N TYR A 313 8.80 -0.44 -5.29
CA TYR A 313 9.70 0.41 -6.08
C TYR A 313 10.54 1.47 -5.33
N ARG A 314 10.63 1.49 -3.99
CA ARG A 314 11.82 2.09 -3.37
C ARG A 314 13.00 1.15 -3.56
N GLY A 315 13.65 1.25 -4.73
CA GLY A 315 15.07 0.93 -4.82
C GLY A 315 15.86 1.87 -3.90
N PRO A 316 17.08 1.49 -3.49
CA PRO A 316 17.98 2.42 -2.82
C PRO A 316 18.20 3.60 -3.77
N SER A 317 17.68 4.77 -3.38
CA SER A 317 18.14 6.06 -3.88
C SER A 317 19.47 6.41 -3.22
#